data_AF-A0A397UYC8-F1
#
_entry.id   AF-A0A397UYC8-F1
#
_cell.length_a   1.000
_cell.length_b   1.000
_cell.length_c   1.000
_cell.angle_alpha   90.00
_cell.angle_beta   90.00
_cell.angle_gamma   90.00
#
_symmetry.space_group_name_H-M   'P 1'
#
loop_
_entity.id
_entity.type
_entity.pdbx_description
1 polymer ?
#
loop_
_entity_poly.entity_id
_entity_poly.type
_entity_poly.pdbx_seq_one_letter_code
_entity_poly.pdbx_strand_id
1 'polypeptide(L)' 'INAPDHFDLFYLPPGTKKMTITPDPKVENVATFEILKKDLTMGNLIRFKLLEEPQVIFAGYKVPHPLEHNVILKVQTTNC' A
#
# COMPACT_ATOMS: atom_id res chain seq x y z
N ILE A 1 -0.77 3.04 31.31
CA ILE A 1 -0.82 3.85 30.07
C ILE A 1 -0.71 2.86 28.92
N ASN A 2 -1.65 2.85 27.97
CA ASN A 2 -1.74 1.87 26.87
C ASN A 2 -1.23 2.43 25.54
N ALA A 3 -0.28 3.36 25.59
CA ALA A 3 0.30 3.96 24.39
C ALA A 3 1.29 2.97 23.76
N PRO A 4 1.21 2.72 22.44
CA PRO A 4 2.20 1.91 21.74
C PRO A 4 3.58 2.61 21.72
N ASP A 5 4.64 1.84 21.51
CA ASP A 5 5.99 2.39 21.39
C ASP A 5 6.14 3.14 20.05
N HIS A 6 6.88 4.25 20.05
CA HIS A 6 7.23 4.97 18.83
C HIS A 6 8.04 4.11 17.85
N PHE A 7 8.81 3.14 18.36
CA PHE A 7 9.58 2.23 17.51
C PHE A 7 8.68 1.35 16.62
N ASP A 8 7.46 1.05 17.09
CA ASP A 8 6.48 0.24 16.35
C ASP A 8 6.00 0.93 15.07
N LEU A 9 6.25 2.23 14.87
CA LEU A 9 5.79 2.95 13.68
C LEU A 9 6.54 2.54 12.41
N PHE A 10 7.83 2.18 12.54
CA PHE A 10 8.71 1.86 11.41
C PHE A 10 9.36 0.49 11.52
N TYR A 11 9.46 -0.07 12.73
CA TYR A 11 10.05 -1.39 12.95
C TYR A 11 9.12 -2.51 12.47
N LEU A 12 9.68 -3.45 11.71
CA LEU A 12 9.00 -4.70 11.39
C LEU A 12 9.53 -5.81 12.29
N PRO A 13 8.64 -6.55 12.99
CA PRO A 13 9.02 -7.74 13.70
C PRO A 13 9.65 -8.78 12.74
N PRO A 14 10.67 -9.52 13.19
CA PRO A 14 11.27 -10.59 12.40
C PRO A 14 10.19 -11.63 12.02
N GLY A 15 10.18 -12.05 10.75
CA GLY A 15 9.19 -12.98 10.20
C GLY A 15 7.97 -12.32 9.55
N THR A 16 7.80 -10.99 9.68
CA THR A 16 6.72 -10.27 9.02
C THR A 16 7.17 -9.78 7.63
N LYS A 17 6.37 -10.02 6.58
CA LYS A 17 6.66 -9.51 5.24
C LYS A 17 6.34 -8.01 5.17
N LYS A 18 7.26 -7.23 4.58
CA LYS A 18 7.07 -5.78 4.40
C LYS A 18 5.88 -5.44 3.52
N MET A 19 5.66 -6.25 2.50
CA MET A 19 4.62 -6.05 1.51
C MET A 19 3.95 -7.37 1.18
N THR A 20 2.63 -7.34 1.07
CA THR A 20 1.80 -8.44 0.59
C THR A 20 1.09 -8.00 -0.67
N ILE A 21 1.05 -8.87 -1.67
CA ILE A 21 0.37 -8.63 -2.94
C ILE A 21 -0.83 -9.57 -3.02
N THR A 22 -2.00 -9.02 -3.30
CA THR A 22 -3.24 -9.77 -3.47
C THR A 22 -3.86 -9.39 -4.81
N PRO A 23 -3.83 -10.28 -5.82
CA PRO A 23 -4.54 -10.06 -7.08
C PRO A 23 -6.05 -10.07 -6.85
N ASP A 24 -6.79 -9.22 -7.57
CA ASP A 24 -8.25 -9.18 -7.50
C ASP A 24 -8.83 -10.24 -8.46
N PRO A 25 -9.60 -11.24 -7.99
CA PRO A 25 -10.13 -12.29 -8.86
C PRO A 25 -11.27 -11.80 -9.76
N LYS A 26 -11.84 -10.62 -9.48
CA LYS A 26 -13.00 -10.09 -10.22
C LYS A 26 -12.62 -9.25 -11.43
N VAL A 27 -11.40 -8.73 -11.48
CA VAL A 27 -10.96 -7.77 -12.49
C VAL A 27 -9.56 -8.15 -12.95
N GLU A 28 -9.38 -8.27 -14.27
CA GLU A 28 -8.08 -8.57 -14.85
C GLU A 28 -7.07 -7.45 -14.60
N ASN A 29 -5.79 -7.83 -14.46
CA ASN A 29 -4.66 -6.91 -14.30
C ASN A 29 -4.83 -5.90 -13.15
N VAL A 30 -5.48 -6.34 -12.08
CA VAL A 30 -5.63 -5.58 -10.83
C VAL A 30 -4.93 -6.30 -9.70
N ALA A 31 -4.14 -5.55 -8.94
CA ALA A 31 -3.54 -6.03 -7.71
C ALA A 31 -3.66 -5.00 -6.58
N THR A 32 -3.82 -5.52 -5.37
CA THR A 32 -3.78 -4.75 -4.14
C THR A 32 -2.46 -5.05 -3.42
N PHE A 33 -1.72 -4.01 -3.09
CA PHE A 33 -0.46 -4.04 -2.38
C PHE A 33 -0.69 -3.49 -0.99
N GLU A 34 -0.49 -4.32 0.03
CA GLU A 34 -0.50 -3.89 1.43
C GLU A 34 0.94 -3.72 1.88
N ILE A 35 1.32 -2.51 2.29
CA ILE A 35 2.67 -2.18 2.74
C ILE A 35 2.63 -1.80 4.22
N LEU A 36 3.30 -2.59 5.03
CA LEU A 36 3.32 -2.43 6.48
C LEU A 36 4.38 -1.40 6.92
N LYS A 37 4.11 -0.73 8.03
CA LYS A 37 4.97 0.28 8.67
C LYS A 37 5.41 1.37 7.70
N LYS A 38 4.42 1.91 7.00
CA LYS A 38 4.53 3.00 6.02
C LYS A 38 3.31 3.90 6.12
N ASP A 39 3.46 5.11 5.60
CA ASP A 39 2.54 6.23 5.81
C ASP A 39 2.13 6.89 4.49
N LEU A 40 1.36 7.98 4.62
CA LEU A 40 0.86 8.79 3.51
C LEU A 40 1.99 9.29 2.61
N THR A 41 3.17 9.56 3.16
CA THR A 41 4.33 10.06 2.40
C THR A 41 4.65 9.12 1.24
N MET A 42 4.82 7.82 1.54
CA MET A 42 5.17 6.83 0.53
C MET A 42 3.96 6.46 -0.34
N GLY A 43 2.76 6.33 0.26
CA GLY A 43 1.54 6.02 -0.50
C GLY A 43 1.21 7.06 -1.56
N ASN A 44 1.32 8.34 -1.20
CA ASN A 44 1.07 9.46 -2.09
C ASN A 44 2.11 9.56 -3.20
N LEU A 45 3.39 9.42 -2.86
CA LEU A 45 4.48 9.44 -3.85
C LEU A 45 4.29 8.37 -4.93
N ILE A 46 4.03 7.12 -4.51
CA ILE A 46 3.85 6.00 -5.44
C ILE A 46 2.59 6.22 -6.29
N ARG A 47 1.48 6.66 -5.68
CA ARG A 47 0.26 6.96 -6.44
C ARG A 47 0.51 8.02 -7.51
N PHE A 48 1.19 9.11 -7.17
CA PHE A 48 1.48 10.16 -8.15
C PHE A 48 2.30 9.62 -9.32
N LYS A 49 3.34 8.83 -9.04
CA LYS A 49 4.16 8.22 -10.09
C LYS A 49 3.41 7.21 -10.95
N LEU A 50 2.55 6.39 -10.35
CA LEU A 50 1.73 5.45 -11.12
C LEU A 50 0.72 6.15 -12.02
N LEU A 51 0.16 7.29 -11.59
CA LEU A 51 -0.78 8.05 -12.42
C LEU A 51 -0.11 8.80 -13.58
N GLU A 52 1.22 8.97 -13.56
CA GLU A 52 1.97 9.50 -14.71
C GLU A 52 2.15 8.45 -15.81
N GLU A 53 2.04 7.16 -15.49
CA GLU A 53 2.27 6.07 -16.43
C GLU A 53 1.06 5.80 -17.34
N PRO A 54 1.21 5.80 -18.68
CA PRO A 54 0.10 5.66 -19.61
C PRO A 54 -0.54 4.25 -19.59
N GLN A 55 0.18 3.26 -19.07
CA GLN A 55 -0.30 1.87 -18.93
C GLN A 55 -1.15 1.67 -17.67
N VAL A 56 -1.24 2.66 -16.79
CA VAL A 56 -2.00 2.58 -15.54
C VAL A 56 -3.39 3.18 -15.77
N ILE A 57 -4.41 2.34 -15.61
CA ILE A 57 -5.81 2.76 -15.71
C ILE A 57 -6.26 3.36 -14.38
N PHE A 58 -5.81 2.78 -13.27
CA PHE A 58 -6.19 3.21 -11.93
C PHE A 58 -5.04 3.00 -10.96
N ALA A 59 -4.78 4.02 -10.14
CA ALA A 59 -3.93 3.92 -8.96
C ALA A 59 -4.54 4.73 -7.81
N GLY A 60 -4.81 4.05 -6.70
CA GLY A 60 -5.34 4.67 -5.50
C GLY A 60 -4.76 4.03 -4.26
N TYR A 61 -4.55 4.80 -3.20
CA TYR A 61 -4.12 4.27 -1.91
C TYR A 61 -5.07 4.72 -0.80
N LYS A 62 -5.10 3.96 0.29
CA LYS A 62 -5.77 4.33 1.53
C LYS A 62 -4.95 3.91 2.75
N VAL A 63 -5.10 4.65 3.83
CA VAL A 63 -4.70 4.24 5.17
C VAL A 63 -5.98 3.84 5.90
N PRO A 64 -6.17 2.56 6.26
CA PRO A 64 -7.44 2.08 6.81
C PRO A 64 -7.75 2.68 8.18
N HIS A 65 -6.74 2.93 9.00
CA HIS A 65 -6.90 3.52 10.31
C HIS A 65 -5.70 4.42 10.68
N PRO A 66 -5.89 5.65 11.21
CA PRO A 66 -4.78 6.57 11.51
C PRO A 66 -3.78 6.06 12.55
N LEU A 67 -4.21 5.18 13.46
CA LEU A 67 -3.32 4.59 14.48
C LEU A 67 -2.47 3.43 13.92
N GLU A 68 -2.80 2.93 12.73
CA GLU A 68 -2.06 1.85 12.08
C GLU A 68 -1.22 2.43 10.94
N HIS A 69 0.05 2.08 10.92
CA HIS A 69 0.96 2.52 9.86
C HIS A 69 0.96 1.49 8.73
N ASN A 70 -0.16 1.36 8.03
CA ASN A 70 -0.34 0.48 6.88
C ASN A 70 -0.91 1.27 5.70
N VAL A 71 -0.31 1.06 4.52
CA VAL A 71 -0.79 1.65 3.28
C VAL A 71 -1.29 0.54 2.38
N ILE A 72 -2.54 0.65 1.95
CA ILE A 72 -3.15 -0.26 0.98
C ILE A 72 -3.23 0.49 -0.35
N LEU A 73 -2.44 0.05 -1.32
CA LEU A 73 -2.39 0.59 -2.68
C LEU A 73 -3.10 -0.38 -3.62
N LYS A 74 -4.04 0.10 -4.42
CA LYS A 74 -4.70 -0.67 -5.47
C LYS A 74 -4.30 -0.10 -6.83
N VAL A 75 -3.81 -0.97 -7.71
CA VAL A 75 -3.33 -0.61 -9.05
C VAL A 75 -4.03 -1.49 -10.08
N GLN A 76 -4.45 -0.86 -11.17
CA GLN A 76 -4.98 -1.52 -12.36
C GLN A 76 -4.17 -1.05 -13.57
N THR A 77 -3.70 -2.00 -14.36
CA THR A 77 -3.01 -1.70 -15.62
C THR A 77 -3.84 -2.13 -16.82
N THR A 78 -3.51 -1.59 -17.98
CA THR A 78 -4.02 -2.07 -19.27
C THR A 78 -3.61 -3.51 -19.50
N ASN A 79 -4.43 -4.26 -20.24
CA ASN A 79 -4.04 -5.56 -20.77
C ASN A 79 -2.95 -5.32 -21.83
N CYS A 80 -1.82 -6.01 -21.72
CA CYS A 80 -0.82 -6.09 -22.80
C CYS A 80 -1.34 -6.96 -23.94
#